data_AF-A0A929SVK2-F1
#
_entry.id   AF-A0A929SVK2-F1
#
_cell.length_a   1.000
_cell.length_b   1.000
_cell.length_c   1.000
_cell.angle_alpha   90.00
_cell.angle_beta   90.00
_cell.angle_gamma   90.00
#
_symmetry.space_group_name_H-M   'P 1'
#
loop_
_entity.id
_entity.type
_entity.pdbx_description
1 polymer ?
#
loop_
_entity_poly.entity_id
_entity_poly.type
_entity_poly.pdbx_seq_one_letter_code
_entity_poly.pdbx_strand_id
1 'polypeptide(L)'
;MENNKKKGIFNIITYIFGIVAILFTIYTMYNVHKFNLFNFKNISNYIYIGGVIIILLLILCVVKFKKTAIVLSILTIVLNSGFMYGIQSITGLFEKFNQNAKYEEVKVNIYTLKENEKKDISSIILELEKDKDIVIMGSKNDEDIAKKTKDKLVGDIVNKNNNKLSKEKVNEKVKIEYKNTYVDIYKDIIDKKQEMMILNSAYEGILELHDEKYKDKIKSIYETDFKEEIKEVEKEAKQENRDNNEETKHISKKDGVYNIYISGIDVAGNIGTVSRSDVNIIMTVNTKTKKILLTTTPRDTYLKIPGKGQNQYDKLTHAGMYGVQTSIATLQNLYDMDIDYYVRLNFTSFINIINLVGNIEVYNDQAFKAYHGGYNMPKGKITLDSKKALSFVRERHHLENGDYDRGKNQEKVIEAVIKKIANIRKYN
;
A
#
# COMPACT_ATOMS: atom_id res chain seq x y z
N MET A 1 -31.30 -59.11 9.60
CA MET A 1 -30.20 -58.41 10.31
C MET A 1 -29.57 -57.27 9.50
N GLU A 2 -29.36 -57.42 8.19
CA GLU A 2 -28.67 -56.43 7.36
C GLU A 2 -29.35 -55.05 7.28
N ASN A 3 -30.69 -54.99 7.21
CA ASN A 3 -31.46 -53.73 7.17
C ASN A 3 -31.38 -52.90 8.46
N ASN A 4 -31.28 -53.54 9.64
CA ASN A 4 -31.11 -52.82 10.90
C ASN A 4 -29.70 -52.22 11.03
N LYS A 5 -28.69 -52.90 10.50
CA LYS A 5 -27.30 -52.41 10.46
C LYS A 5 -27.17 -51.22 9.51
N LYS A 6 -27.77 -51.29 8.31
CA LYS A 6 -27.84 -50.16 7.34
C LYS A 6 -28.58 -48.94 7.91
N LYS A 7 -29.68 -49.15 8.65
CA LYS A 7 -30.46 -48.08 9.30
C LYS A 7 -29.71 -47.43 10.47
N GLY A 8 -28.93 -48.21 11.22
CA GLY A 8 -28.04 -47.69 12.28
C GLY A 8 -26.91 -46.82 11.72
N ILE A 9 -26.23 -47.29 10.67
CA ILE A 9 -25.17 -46.55 9.98
C ILE A 9 -25.70 -45.23 9.41
N PHE A 10 -26.87 -45.26 8.75
CA PHE A 10 -27.50 -44.05 8.20
C PHE A 10 -27.82 -42.99 9.27
N ASN A 11 -28.28 -43.42 10.44
CA ASN A 11 -28.54 -42.51 11.55
C ASN A 11 -27.25 -41.85 12.06
N ILE A 12 -26.18 -42.63 12.24
CA ILE A 12 -24.88 -42.13 12.67
C ILE A 12 -24.35 -41.08 11.68
N ILE A 13 -24.41 -41.38 10.38
CA ILE A 13 -24.02 -40.46 9.31
C ILE A 13 -24.83 -39.15 9.39
N THR A 14 -26.15 -39.25 9.58
CA THR A 14 -27.03 -38.07 9.71
C THR A 14 -26.61 -37.17 10.87
N TYR A 15 -26.30 -37.74 12.03
CA TYR A 15 -25.85 -36.97 13.20
C TYR A 15 -24.49 -36.31 12.95
N ILE A 16 -23.55 -37.03 12.31
CA ILE A 16 -22.23 -36.48 11.97
C ILE A 16 -22.38 -35.26 11.05
N PHE A 17 -23.13 -35.38 9.95
CA PHE A 17 -23.36 -34.25 9.03
C PHE A 17 -24.05 -33.08 9.71
N GLY A 18 -25.04 -33.33 10.58
CA GLY A 18 -25.72 -32.30 11.34
C GLY A 18 -24.79 -31.55 12.30
N ILE A 19 -23.97 -32.29 13.08
CA ILE A 19 -22.99 -31.70 13.99
C ILE A 19 -21.96 -30.88 13.23
N VAL A 20 -21.42 -31.40 12.13
CA VAL A 20 -20.47 -30.68 11.28
C VAL A 20 -21.09 -29.39 10.74
N ALA A 21 -22.32 -29.42 10.24
CA ALA A 21 -23.01 -28.23 9.74
C ALA A 21 -23.24 -27.18 10.83
N ILE A 22 -23.59 -27.60 12.05
CA ILE A 22 -23.75 -26.71 13.21
C ILE A 22 -22.42 -26.06 13.59
N LEU A 23 -21.36 -26.85 13.76
CA LEU A 23 -20.01 -26.34 14.09
C LEU A 23 -19.52 -25.36 13.03
N PHE A 24 -19.76 -25.66 11.76
CA PHE A 24 -19.38 -24.80 10.65
C PHE A 24 -20.18 -23.48 10.66
N THR A 25 -21.46 -23.52 10.99
CA THR A 25 -22.31 -22.31 11.15
C THR A 25 -21.83 -21.45 12.32
N ILE A 26 -21.48 -22.05 13.45
CA ILE A 26 -20.89 -21.34 14.60
C ILE A 26 -19.56 -20.69 14.22
N TYR A 27 -18.71 -21.42 13.48
CA TYR A 27 -17.44 -20.88 12.99
C TYR A 27 -17.63 -19.69 12.05
N THR A 28 -18.62 -19.74 11.15
CA THR A 28 -18.98 -18.60 10.30
C THR A 28 -19.43 -17.39 11.14
N MET A 29 -20.31 -17.60 12.13
CA MET A 29 -20.77 -16.53 13.03
C MET A 29 -19.61 -15.91 13.81
N TYR A 30 -18.68 -16.73 14.31
CA TYR A 30 -17.48 -16.25 14.98
C TYR A 30 -16.62 -15.35 14.08
N ASN A 31 -16.40 -15.74 12.82
CA ASN A 31 -15.64 -14.91 11.88
C ASN A 31 -16.35 -13.59 11.56
N VAL A 32 -17.67 -13.59 11.39
CA VAL A 32 -18.46 -12.35 11.23
C VAL A 32 -18.23 -11.41 12.42
N HIS A 33 -18.18 -11.95 13.65
CA HIS A 33 -17.89 -11.17 14.86
C HIS A 33 -16.46 -10.63 14.89
N LYS A 34 -15.49 -11.52 14.76
CA LYS A 34 -14.06 -11.22 14.89
C LYS A 34 -13.63 -10.09 13.96
N PHE A 35 -14.13 -10.11 12.73
CA PHE A 35 -13.79 -9.13 11.70
C PHE A 35 -14.75 -7.93 11.67
N ASN A 36 -15.69 -7.85 12.63
CA ASN A 36 -16.73 -6.83 12.71
C ASN A 36 -17.49 -6.64 11.38
N LEU A 37 -17.64 -7.75 10.64
CA LEU A 37 -18.27 -7.74 9.33
C LEU A 37 -19.74 -7.38 9.52
N PHE A 38 -20.23 -6.42 8.73
CA PHE A 38 -21.62 -5.93 8.79
C PHE A 38 -22.02 -5.20 10.09
N ASN A 39 -21.09 -4.60 10.84
CA ASN A 39 -21.43 -3.78 12.01
C ASN A 39 -22.13 -2.43 11.69
N PHE A 40 -22.66 -2.27 10.49
CA PHE A 40 -23.40 -1.08 10.10
C PHE A 40 -24.86 -1.22 10.53
N LYS A 41 -25.34 -0.34 11.42
CA LYS A 41 -26.74 -0.35 11.92
C LYS A 41 -27.15 -1.70 12.54
N ASN A 42 -26.29 -2.35 13.32
CA ASN A 42 -26.58 -3.62 14.01
C ASN A 42 -26.99 -4.79 13.08
N ILE A 43 -26.62 -4.76 11.79
CA ILE A 43 -26.89 -5.87 10.85
C ILE A 43 -26.26 -7.17 11.33
N SER A 44 -25.09 -7.09 11.98
CA SER A 44 -24.43 -8.20 12.67
C SER A 44 -25.38 -8.94 13.62
N ASN A 45 -26.23 -8.24 14.38
CA ASN A 45 -27.21 -8.85 15.29
C ASN A 45 -28.25 -9.71 14.55
N TYR A 46 -28.74 -9.27 13.40
CA TYR A 46 -29.68 -10.05 12.59
C TYR A 46 -29.04 -11.29 11.98
N ILE A 47 -27.76 -11.21 11.59
CA ILE A 47 -26.98 -12.36 11.11
C ILE A 47 -26.82 -13.38 12.24
N TYR A 48 -26.58 -12.95 13.49
CA TYR A 48 -26.52 -13.86 14.62
C TYR A 48 -27.87 -14.53 14.89
N ILE A 49 -28.95 -13.77 14.88
CA ILE A 49 -30.31 -14.32 15.06
C ILE A 49 -30.62 -15.34 13.97
N GLY A 50 -30.32 -15.03 12.70
CA GLY A 50 -30.47 -15.95 11.58
C GLY A 50 -29.65 -17.23 11.73
N GLY A 51 -28.38 -17.11 12.16
CA GLY A 51 -27.51 -18.25 12.45
C GLY A 51 -28.06 -19.16 13.56
N VAL A 52 -28.59 -18.59 14.64
CA VAL A 52 -29.24 -19.33 15.72
C VAL A 52 -30.48 -20.08 15.21
N ILE A 53 -31.30 -19.43 14.38
CA ILE A 53 -32.49 -20.07 13.77
C ILE A 53 -32.07 -21.26 12.89
N ILE A 54 -31.03 -21.10 12.07
CA ILE A 54 -30.49 -22.18 11.23
C ILE A 54 -30.03 -23.37 12.08
N ILE A 55 -29.32 -23.11 13.18
CA ILE A 55 -28.88 -24.16 14.11
C ILE A 55 -30.09 -24.90 14.71
N LEU A 56 -31.12 -24.18 15.16
CA LEU A 56 -32.34 -24.77 15.71
C LEU A 56 -33.09 -25.63 14.67
N LEU A 57 -33.19 -25.15 13.42
CA LEU A 57 -33.79 -25.89 12.31
C LEU A 57 -32.98 -27.16 11.97
N LEU A 58 -31.65 -27.08 11.97
CA LEU A 58 -30.79 -28.24 11.76
C LEU A 58 -30.98 -29.30 12.85
N ILE A 59 -31.01 -28.89 14.13
CA ILE A 59 -31.28 -29.79 15.26
C ILE A 59 -32.63 -30.48 15.09
N LEU A 60 -33.69 -29.71 14.78
CA LEU A 60 -35.04 -30.26 14.57
C LEU A 60 -35.08 -31.25 13.41
N CYS A 61 -34.44 -30.94 12.28
CA CYS A 61 -34.39 -31.80 11.10
C CYS A 61 -33.59 -33.09 11.37
N VAL A 62 -32.46 -33.01 12.07
CA VAL A 62 -31.64 -34.18 12.43
C VAL A 62 -32.43 -35.15 13.33
N VAL A 63 -33.24 -34.61 14.24
CA VAL A 63 -34.08 -35.41 15.15
C VAL A 63 -35.31 -36.01 14.44
N LYS A 64 -36.06 -35.21 13.67
CA LYS A 64 -37.35 -35.62 13.10
C LYS A 64 -37.28 -36.13 11.65
N PHE A 65 -36.43 -35.57 10.79
CA PHE A 65 -36.48 -35.76 9.34
C PHE A 65 -35.12 -36.13 8.73
N LYS A 66 -34.62 -37.32 9.08
CA LYS A 66 -33.23 -37.75 8.83
C LYS A 66 -32.75 -37.69 7.37
N LYS A 67 -33.59 -38.03 6.38
CA LYS A 67 -33.22 -37.92 4.95
C LYS A 67 -33.05 -36.46 4.51
N THR A 68 -33.97 -35.59 4.91
CA THR A 68 -33.90 -34.16 4.61
C THR A 68 -32.75 -33.47 5.37
N ALA A 69 -32.42 -33.96 6.56
CA ALA A 69 -31.34 -33.42 7.37
C ALA A 69 -29.96 -33.54 6.69
N ILE A 70 -29.68 -34.66 6.01
CA ILE A 70 -28.43 -34.82 5.26
C ILE A 70 -28.34 -33.80 4.13
N VAL A 71 -29.40 -33.66 3.32
CA VAL A 71 -29.44 -32.71 2.19
C VAL A 71 -29.27 -31.28 2.69
N LEU A 72 -30.00 -30.89 3.74
CA LEU A 72 -29.92 -29.55 4.32
C LEU A 72 -28.55 -29.27 4.96
N SER A 73 -27.94 -30.26 5.61
CA SER A 73 -26.59 -30.14 6.18
C SER A 73 -25.55 -29.93 5.09
N ILE A 74 -25.61 -30.70 4.00
CA ILE A 74 -24.71 -30.54 2.84
C ILE A 74 -24.90 -29.14 2.22
N LEU A 75 -26.14 -28.72 1.98
CA LEU A 75 -26.43 -27.39 1.44
C LEU A 75 -25.88 -26.29 2.36
N THR A 76 -26.06 -26.41 3.67
CA THR A 76 -25.54 -25.46 4.67
C THR A 76 -24.02 -25.39 4.64
N ILE A 77 -23.33 -26.53 4.54
CA ILE A 77 -21.87 -26.59 4.42
C ILE A 77 -21.40 -25.93 3.13
N VAL A 78 -22.05 -26.20 2.00
CA VAL A 78 -21.71 -25.60 0.70
C VAL A 78 -21.90 -24.08 0.73
N LEU A 79 -23.03 -23.60 1.23
CA LEU A 79 -23.31 -22.15 1.34
C LEU A 79 -22.33 -21.44 2.27
N ASN A 80 -22.08 -22.00 3.45
CA ASN A 80 -21.07 -21.45 4.38
C ASN A 80 -19.67 -21.48 3.77
N SER A 81 -19.32 -22.50 2.98
CA SER A 81 -18.00 -22.60 2.34
C SER A 81 -17.81 -21.49 1.31
N GLY A 82 -18.82 -21.24 0.47
CA GLY A 82 -18.79 -20.11 -0.48
C GLY A 82 -18.72 -18.76 0.24
N PHE A 83 -19.48 -18.59 1.32
CA PHE A 83 -19.44 -17.37 2.13
C PHE A 83 -18.08 -17.16 2.81
N MET A 84 -17.49 -18.22 3.38
CA MET A 84 -16.16 -18.19 3.99
C MET A 84 -15.07 -17.88 2.97
N TYR A 85 -15.15 -18.41 1.75
CA TYR A 85 -14.25 -18.04 0.66
C TYR A 85 -14.35 -16.54 0.33
N GLY A 86 -15.57 -16.00 0.31
CA GLY A 86 -15.80 -14.56 0.16
C GLY A 86 -15.18 -13.74 1.30
N ILE A 87 -15.40 -14.13 2.56
CA ILE A 87 -14.78 -13.49 3.73
C ILE A 87 -13.26 -13.52 3.62
N GLN A 88 -12.66 -14.70 3.40
CA GLN A 88 -11.20 -14.85 3.30
C GLN A 88 -10.60 -14.03 2.17
N SER A 89 -11.30 -13.94 1.02
CA SER A 89 -10.86 -13.11 -0.09
C SER A 89 -10.84 -11.62 0.27
N ILE A 90 -11.86 -11.15 1.00
CA ILE A 90 -11.96 -9.76 1.47
C ILE A 90 -10.93 -9.48 2.58
N THR A 91 -10.89 -10.31 3.63
CA THR A 91 -9.99 -10.11 4.78
C THR A 91 -8.54 -10.27 4.37
N GLY A 92 -8.19 -11.26 3.54
CA GLY A 92 -6.83 -11.43 3.03
C GLY A 92 -6.36 -10.25 2.17
N LEU A 93 -7.28 -9.58 1.47
CA LEU A 93 -6.98 -8.34 0.76
C LEU A 93 -6.78 -7.16 1.73
N PHE A 94 -7.64 -6.99 2.74
CA PHE A 94 -7.48 -5.94 3.74
C PHE A 94 -6.27 -6.13 4.66
N GLU A 95 -5.93 -7.38 5.03
CA GLU A 95 -4.72 -7.69 5.79
C GLU A 95 -3.47 -7.35 4.99
N LYS A 96 -3.43 -7.65 3.69
CA LYS A 96 -2.35 -7.21 2.81
C LYS A 96 -2.26 -5.68 2.72
N PHE A 97 -3.39 -4.97 2.71
CA PHE A 97 -3.37 -3.50 2.78
C PHE A 97 -2.84 -2.98 4.12
N ASN A 98 -3.26 -3.60 5.24
CA ASN A 98 -2.91 -3.13 6.57
C ASN A 98 -1.48 -3.48 6.99
N GLN A 99 -0.97 -4.67 6.65
CA GLN A 99 0.42 -5.03 6.92
C GLN A 99 1.39 -4.09 6.20
N ASN A 100 1.08 -3.73 4.96
CA ASN A 100 1.87 -2.79 4.19
C ASN A 100 1.59 -1.31 4.51
N ALA A 101 0.60 -1.02 5.37
CA ALA A 101 0.42 0.30 5.95
C ALA A 101 1.38 0.53 7.13
N LYS A 102 1.94 -0.53 7.73
CA LYS A 102 2.89 -0.40 8.85
C LYS A 102 4.35 -0.28 8.41
N TYR A 103 4.68 -0.80 7.23
CA TYR A 103 6.07 -0.86 6.77
C TYR A 103 6.22 -0.34 5.34
N GLU A 104 7.37 0.26 5.07
CA GLU A 104 7.85 0.61 3.74
C GLU A 104 9.06 -0.24 3.38
N GLU A 105 9.14 -0.68 2.13
CA GLU A 105 10.26 -1.43 1.59
C GLU A 105 11.21 -0.45 0.91
N VAL A 106 12.34 -0.19 1.56
CA VAL A 106 13.39 0.73 1.11
C VAL A 106 14.43 -0.07 0.36
N LYS A 107 14.57 0.17 -0.94
CA LYS A 107 15.63 -0.44 -1.75
C LYS A 107 16.85 0.45 -1.79
N VAL A 108 18.00 -0.17 -1.61
CA VAL A 108 19.28 0.53 -1.54
C VAL A 108 20.29 -0.20 -2.39
N ASN A 109 21.05 0.57 -3.16
CA ASN A 109 22.09 0.06 -4.04
C ASN A 109 23.42 0.73 -3.69
N ILE A 110 24.51 0.00 -3.89
CA ILE A 110 25.84 0.58 -3.95
C ILE A 110 26.21 0.71 -5.43
N TYR A 111 26.38 1.93 -5.88
CA TYR A 111 26.74 2.25 -7.25
C TYR A 111 28.20 2.62 -7.38
N THR A 112 28.75 2.33 -8.55
CA THR A 112 30.04 2.85 -9.04
C THR A 112 29.88 3.31 -10.48
N LEU A 113 30.89 4.00 -11.02
CA LEU A 113 30.94 4.34 -12.44
C LEU A 113 30.89 3.09 -13.31
N LYS A 114 30.23 3.16 -14.46
CA LYS A 114 30.02 2.02 -15.34
C LYS A 114 31.35 1.45 -15.84
N GLU A 115 32.30 2.32 -16.13
CA GLU A 115 33.68 1.99 -16.53
C GLU A 115 34.57 1.47 -15.39
N ASN A 116 34.16 1.58 -14.12
CA ASN A 116 34.96 1.10 -12.99
C ASN A 116 35.15 -0.43 -13.10
N GLU A 117 36.30 -0.94 -12.68
CA GLU A 117 36.62 -2.38 -12.76
C GLU A 117 35.77 -3.23 -11.80
N LYS A 118 35.27 -2.65 -10.71
CA LYS A 118 34.40 -3.32 -9.73
C LYS A 118 33.09 -3.73 -10.38
N LYS A 119 32.73 -5.02 -10.29
CA LYS A 119 31.51 -5.56 -10.93
C LYS A 119 30.46 -5.96 -9.91
N ASP A 120 30.88 -6.51 -8.79
CA ASP A 120 30.01 -6.99 -7.73
C ASP A 120 30.77 -7.05 -6.40
N ILE A 121 30.07 -7.47 -5.33
CA ILE A 121 30.62 -7.66 -3.99
C ILE A 121 31.94 -8.49 -3.94
N SER A 122 32.20 -9.37 -4.91
CA SER A 122 33.47 -10.14 -4.99
C SER A 122 34.66 -9.24 -5.29
N SER A 123 34.47 -8.15 -6.04
CA SER A 123 35.52 -7.15 -6.27
C SER A 123 35.91 -6.44 -4.96
N ILE A 124 34.94 -6.19 -4.07
CA ILE A 124 35.19 -5.61 -2.74
C ILE A 124 35.96 -6.62 -1.87
N ILE A 125 35.57 -7.90 -1.88
CA ILE A 125 36.28 -8.97 -1.15
C ILE A 125 37.75 -9.03 -1.56
N LEU A 126 38.06 -9.00 -2.86
CA LEU A 126 39.44 -9.07 -3.37
C LEU A 126 40.31 -7.89 -2.90
N GLU A 127 39.73 -6.71 -2.71
CA GLU A 127 40.44 -5.54 -2.18
C GLU A 127 40.68 -5.66 -0.67
N LEU A 128 39.69 -6.15 0.08
CA LEU A 128 39.81 -6.42 1.51
C LEU A 128 40.85 -7.51 1.81
N GLU A 129 40.96 -8.54 0.97
CA GLU A 129 42.00 -9.58 1.08
C GLU A 129 43.41 -9.00 0.86
N LYS A 130 43.53 -7.92 0.09
CA LYS A 130 44.76 -7.14 -0.10
C LYS A 130 44.96 -6.07 0.98
N ASP A 131 44.18 -6.13 2.06
CA ASP A 131 44.19 -5.20 3.19
C ASP A 131 43.88 -3.74 2.83
N LYS A 132 43.20 -3.49 1.71
CA LYS A 132 42.80 -2.14 1.30
C LYS A 132 41.57 -1.68 2.08
N ASP A 133 41.54 -0.39 2.41
CA ASP A 133 40.37 0.29 2.96
C ASP A 133 39.34 0.52 1.85
N ILE A 134 38.06 0.37 2.20
CA ILE A 134 36.92 0.55 1.30
C ILE A 134 36.12 1.75 1.79
N VAL A 135 36.07 2.81 1.00
CA VAL A 135 35.30 4.02 1.31
C VAL A 135 34.05 4.07 0.43
N ILE A 136 32.89 4.25 1.05
CA ILE A 136 31.60 4.34 0.37
C ILE A 136 30.92 5.63 0.80
N MET A 137 30.48 6.43 -0.17
CA MET A 137 29.80 7.68 0.11
C MET A 137 28.34 7.45 0.53
N GLY A 138 27.94 8.02 1.66
CA GLY A 138 26.56 8.02 2.17
C GLY A 138 25.99 9.44 2.27
N SER A 139 24.66 9.55 2.19
CA SER A 139 23.97 10.84 2.38
C SER A 139 23.65 11.06 3.85
N LYS A 140 23.91 12.26 4.38
CA LYS A 140 23.48 12.65 5.74
C LYS A 140 21.96 12.60 5.91
N ASN A 141 21.20 12.79 4.82
CA ASN A 141 19.74 12.76 4.83
C ASN A 141 19.18 11.35 5.08
N ASP A 142 20.02 10.31 4.97
CA ASP A 142 19.62 8.91 5.13
C ASP A 142 20.72 8.12 5.87
N GLU A 143 21.32 8.76 6.89
CA GLU A 143 22.47 8.20 7.63
C GLU A 143 22.15 6.82 8.25
N ASP A 144 20.95 6.64 8.80
CA ASP A 144 20.49 5.35 9.34
C ASP A 144 20.48 4.26 8.27
N ILE A 145 19.99 4.57 7.08
CA ILE A 145 19.97 3.63 5.94
C ILE A 145 21.38 3.34 5.45
N ALA A 146 22.27 4.34 5.42
CA ALA A 146 23.66 4.14 5.06
C ALA A 146 24.36 3.17 6.04
N LYS A 147 24.15 3.36 7.36
CA LYS A 147 24.68 2.45 8.40
C LYS A 147 24.15 1.03 8.25
N LYS A 148 22.83 0.86 8.12
CA LYS A 148 22.19 -0.45 7.88
C LYS A 148 22.74 -1.13 6.62
N THR A 149 22.99 -0.35 5.57
CA THR A 149 23.59 -0.84 4.31
C THR A 149 25.00 -1.36 4.52
N LYS A 150 25.84 -0.63 5.26
CA LYS A 150 27.18 -1.12 5.62
C LYS A 150 27.09 -2.39 6.45
N ASP A 151 26.26 -2.45 7.48
CA ASP A 151 26.17 -3.61 8.37
C ASP A 151 25.73 -4.87 7.60
N LYS A 152 24.76 -4.73 6.70
CA LYS A 152 24.30 -5.82 5.84
C LYS A 152 25.37 -6.24 4.82
N LEU A 153 26.03 -5.28 4.18
CA LEU A 153 27.16 -5.54 3.28
C LEU A 153 28.29 -6.30 3.99
N VAL A 154 28.67 -5.88 5.20
CA VAL A 154 29.69 -6.56 6.01
C VAL A 154 29.30 -8.02 6.27
N GLY A 155 28.05 -8.27 6.65
CA GLY A 155 27.54 -9.63 6.82
C GLY A 155 27.61 -10.47 5.55
N ASP A 156 27.19 -9.89 4.41
CA ASP A 156 27.19 -10.58 3.12
C ASP A 156 28.61 -10.85 2.60
N ILE A 157 29.56 -9.94 2.84
CA ILE A 157 30.99 -10.13 2.53
C ILE A 157 31.55 -11.32 3.30
N VAL A 158 31.32 -11.37 4.61
CA VAL A 158 31.81 -12.44 5.49
C VAL A 158 31.25 -13.79 5.06
N ASN A 159 29.94 -13.84 4.81
CA ASN A 159 29.25 -15.05 4.34
C ASN A 159 29.78 -15.51 2.98
N LYS A 160 29.90 -14.59 2.00
CA LYS A 160 30.35 -14.94 0.65
C LYS A 160 31.83 -15.34 0.62
N ASN A 161 32.65 -14.82 1.52
CA ASN A 161 34.05 -15.26 1.67
C ASN A 161 34.22 -16.48 2.60
N ASN A 162 33.16 -17.26 2.85
CA ASN A 162 33.20 -18.46 3.70
C ASN A 162 33.86 -18.22 5.07
N ASN A 163 33.63 -17.07 5.70
CA ASN A 163 34.18 -16.66 6.99
C ASN A 163 35.73 -16.58 7.05
N LYS A 164 36.43 -16.49 5.91
CA LYS A 164 37.89 -16.29 5.89
C LYS A 164 38.32 -14.93 6.44
N LEU A 165 37.53 -13.90 6.17
CA LEU A 165 37.69 -12.57 6.76
C LEU A 165 36.78 -12.47 7.99
N SER A 166 37.32 -12.03 9.13
CA SER A 166 36.51 -11.81 10.34
C SER A 166 35.59 -10.59 10.17
N LYS A 167 34.44 -10.64 10.84
CA LYS A 167 33.45 -9.56 10.79
C LYS A 167 34.03 -8.25 11.31
N GLU A 168 34.85 -8.29 12.36
CA GLU A 168 35.49 -7.10 12.93
C GLU A 168 36.44 -6.45 11.94
N LYS A 169 37.29 -7.25 11.26
CA LYS A 169 38.26 -6.75 10.28
C LYS A 169 37.54 -6.09 9.09
N VAL A 170 36.49 -6.73 8.57
CA VAL A 170 35.70 -6.16 7.47
C VAL A 170 35.01 -4.87 7.92
N ASN A 171 34.44 -4.85 9.12
CA ASN A 171 33.73 -3.68 9.64
C ASN A 171 34.64 -2.46 9.86
N GLU A 172 35.91 -2.69 10.23
CA GLU A 172 36.92 -1.64 10.39
C GLU A 172 37.37 -1.07 9.03
N LYS A 173 37.57 -1.94 8.04
CA LYS A 173 38.06 -1.58 6.70
C LYS A 173 37.00 -0.94 5.80
N VAL A 174 35.71 -1.28 5.99
CA VAL A 174 34.60 -0.67 5.24
C VAL A 174 34.12 0.60 5.96
N LYS A 175 34.37 1.77 5.38
CA LYS A 175 34.07 3.09 5.95
C LYS A 175 32.99 3.80 5.15
N ILE A 176 32.13 4.55 5.84
CA ILE A 176 31.18 5.46 5.21
C ILE A 176 31.65 6.90 5.43
N GLU A 177 31.77 7.64 4.35
CA GLU A 177 31.96 9.09 4.38
C GLU A 177 30.68 9.79 3.95
N TYR A 178 30.36 10.92 4.58
CA TYR A 178 29.06 11.56 4.41
C TYR A 178 29.13 12.89 3.68
N LYS A 179 28.19 13.10 2.77
CA LYS A 179 27.85 14.41 2.19
C LYS A 179 26.38 14.75 2.41
N ASN A 180 26.04 16.03 2.26
CA ASN A 180 24.71 16.52 2.57
C ASN A 180 23.64 15.96 1.62
N THR A 181 23.93 15.81 0.32
CA THR A 181 22.95 15.37 -0.67
C THR A 181 23.46 14.24 -1.56
N TYR A 182 22.54 13.40 -2.07
CA TYR A 182 22.88 12.38 -3.07
C TYR A 182 23.39 12.99 -4.38
N VAL A 183 22.97 14.20 -4.73
CA VAL A 183 23.43 14.90 -5.94
C VAL A 183 24.91 15.28 -5.82
N ASP A 184 25.34 15.77 -4.66
CA ASP A 184 26.76 16.10 -4.44
C ASP A 184 27.64 14.86 -4.40
N ILE A 185 27.13 13.76 -3.84
CA ILE A 185 27.81 12.46 -3.86
C ILE A 185 27.95 11.97 -5.30
N TYR A 186 26.86 12.00 -6.07
CA TYR A 186 26.88 11.58 -7.46
C TYR A 186 27.89 12.38 -8.30
N LYS A 187 27.97 13.70 -8.11
CA LYS A 187 28.99 14.53 -8.77
C LYS A 187 30.41 14.06 -8.44
N ASP A 188 30.70 13.71 -7.18
CA ASP A 188 32.03 13.17 -6.83
C ASP A 188 32.32 11.83 -7.50
N ILE A 189 31.32 10.97 -7.67
CA ILE A 189 31.45 9.70 -8.41
C ILE A 189 31.77 9.98 -9.89
N ILE A 190 31.03 10.90 -10.53
CA ILE A 190 31.27 11.27 -11.94
C ILE A 190 32.64 11.94 -12.13
N ASP A 191 33.04 12.81 -11.20
CA ASP A 191 34.35 13.47 -11.19
C ASP A 191 35.50 12.54 -10.81
N LYS A 192 35.22 11.26 -10.52
CA LYS A 192 36.20 10.25 -10.09
C LYS A 192 36.95 10.62 -8.80
N LYS A 193 36.36 11.49 -7.97
CA LYS A 193 36.89 11.84 -6.63
C LYS A 193 36.65 10.70 -5.64
N GLN A 194 35.56 9.98 -5.83
CA GLN A 194 35.17 8.82 -5.02
C GLN A 194 34.68 7.70 -5.94
N GLU A 195 34.80 6.45 -5.52
CA GLU A 195 34.50 5.31 -6.40
C GLU A 195 33.11 4.73 -6.21
N MET A 196 32.57 4.81 -4.98
CA MET A 196 31.34 4.11 -4.60
C MET A 196 30.41 5.03 -3.83
N MET A 197 29.12 4.92 -4.11
CA MET A 197 28.07 5.60 -3.36
C MET A 197 26.95 4.63 -2.98
N ILE A 198 26.44 4.78 -1.77
CA ILE A 198 25.13 4.24 -1.39
C ILE A 198 24.08 5.15 -2.00
N LEU A 199 23.04 4.58 -2.62
CA LEU A 199 21.88 5.31 -3.11
C LEU A 199 20.61 4.56 -2.72
N ASN A 200 19.76 5.23 -1.95
CA ASN A 200 18.39 4.80 -1.73
C ASN A 200 17.57 5.09 -3.00
N SER A 201 16.83 4.09 -3.48
CA SER A 201 16.03 4.19 -4.71
C SER A 201 14.99 5.31 -4.64
N ALA A 202 14.56 5.69 -3.43
CA ALA A 202 13.68 6.84 -3.20
C ALA A 202 14.30 8.19 -3.62
N TYR A 203 15.61 8.27 -3.85
CA TYR A 203 16.27 9.50 -4.29
C TYR A 203 16.74 9.44 -5.75
N GLU A 204 16.48 8.33 -6.46
CA GLU A 204 16.78 8.19 -7.88
C GLU A 204 16.13 9.28 -8.74
N GLY A 205 14.88 9.64 -8.43
CA GLY A 205 14.17 10.70 -9.17
C GLY A 205 14.84 12.07 -9.06
N ILE A 206 15.52 12.35 -7.95
CA ILE A 206 16.29 13.60 -7.79
C ILE A 206 17.53 13.58 -8.66
N LEU A 207 18.21 12.43 -8.77
CA LEU A 207 19.34 12.27 -9.67
C LEU A 207 18.92 12.42 -11.12
N GLU A 208 17.79 11.83 -11.51
CA GLU A 208 17.21 11.94 -12.86
C GLU A 208 16.89 13.39 -13.23
N LEU A 209 16.44 14.22 -12.27
CA LEU A 209 16.22 15.65 -12.51
C LEU A 209 17.51 16.42 -12.81
N HIS A 210 18.64 16.03 -12.21
CA HIS A 210 19.92 16.69 -12.42
C HIS A 210 20.69 16.13 -13.63
N ASP A 211 20.51 14.83 -13.90
CA ASP A 211 21.12 14.12 -15.01
C ASP A 211 20.18 13.00 -15.49
N GLU A 212 19.41 13.29 -16.53
CA GLU A 212 18.45 12.33 -17.11
C GLU A 212 19.10 11.00 -17.53
N LYS A 213 20.41 11.02 -17.83
CA LYS A 213 21.17 9.84 -18.26
C LYS A 213 22.06 9.28 -17.15
N TYR A 214 21.77 9.58 -15.89
CA TYR A 214 22.61 9.11 -14.78
C TYR A 214 22.77 7.58 -14.78
N LYS A 215 21.70 6.83 -15.11
CA LYS A 215 21.70 5.36 -15.21
C LYS A 215 22.66 4.81 -16.28
N ASP A 216 22.97 5.60 -17.31
CA ASP A 216 23.93 5.19 -18.34
C ASP A 216 25.37 5.28 -17.83
N LYS A 217 25.63 6.10 -16.80
CA LYS A 217 26.95 6.43 -16.27
C LYS A 217 27.34 5.60 -15.05
N ILE A 218 26.38 5.06 -14.31
CA ILE A 218 26.62 4.26 -13.09
C ILE A 218 26.10 2.84 -13.25
N LYS A 219 26.63 1.91 -12.44
CA LYS A 219 26.15 0.53 -12.32
C LYS A 219 26.09 0.12 -10.85
N SER A 220 25.07 -0.66 -10.49
CA SER A 220 24.98 -1.24 -9.14
C SER A 220 25.92 -2.43 -9.03
N ILE A 221 26.65 -2.52 -7.93
CA ILE A 221 27.55 -3.65 -7.59
C ILE A 221 27.04 -4.44 -6.37
N TYR A 222 26.03 -3.91 -5.69
CA TYR A 222 25.37 -4.53 -4.55
C TYR A 222 23.98 -3.93 -4.40
N GLU A 223 22.97 -4.78 -4.22
CA GLU A 223 21.58 -4.39 -4.01
C GLU A 223 21.09 -5.01 -2.71
N THR A 224 20.30 -4.25 -1.95
CA THR A 224 19.72 -4.71 -0.71
C THR A 224 18.44 -3.97 -0.39
N ASP A 225 17.52 -4.63 0.32
CA ASP A 225 16.27 -4.05 0.77
C ASP A 225 16.14 -4.08 2.31
N PHE A 226 15.42 -3.10 2.84
CA PHE A 226 15.06 -2.98 4.25
C PHE A 226 13.55 -2.78 4.39
N LYS A 227 12.98 -3.40 5.42
CA LYS A 227 11.61 -3.11 5.86
C LYS A 227 11.68 -2.10 7.00
N GLU A 228 11.30 -0.87 6.73
CA GLU A 228 11.24 0.20 7.72
C GLU A 228 9.82 0.35 8.25
N GLU A 229 9.66 0.47 9.56
CA GLU A 229 8.36 0.81 10.14
C GLU A 229 8.04 2.28 9.86
N ILE A 230 6.81 2.54 9.40
CA ILE A 230 6.33 3.90 9.15
C ILE A 230 6.18 4.61 10.50
N LYS A 231 7.08 5.57 10.77
CA LYS A 231 7.00 6.47 11.91
C LYS A 231 6.33 7.77 11.50
N GLU A 232 5.45 8.29 12.35
CA GLU A 232 4.90 9.63 12.13
C GLU A 232 6.05 10.65 12.03
N VAL A 233 5.97 11.52 11.03
CA VAL A 233 6.89 12.64 10.92
C VAL A 233 6.51 13.62 12.02
N GLU A 234 7.42 13.86 12.98
CA GLU A 234 7.23 14.88 14.00
C GLU A 234 6.87 16.20 13.32
N LYS A 235 5.71 16.77 13.69
CA LYS A 235 5.36 18.12 13.25
C LYS A 235 6.47 19.03 13.75
N GLU A 236 7.15 19.74 12.85
CA GLU A 236 7.97 20.87 13.28
C GLU A 236 7.06 21.80 14.08
N ALA A 237 7.38 21.95 15.36
CA ALA A 237 6.71 22.93 16.20
C ALA A 237 6.93 24.29 15.51
N LYS A 238 5.87 24.84 14.89
CA LYS A 238 5.86 26.24 14.51
C LYS A 238 6.12 27.03 15.79
N GLN A 239 7.36 27.48 15.97
CA GLN A 239 7.76 28.38 17.06
C GLN A 239 7.02 29.71 16.85
N GLU A 240 6.21 30.05 17.86
CA GLU A 240 5.85 31.40 18.30
C GLU A 240 5.19 32.36 17.29
N ASN A 241 3.87 32.25 17.21
CA ASN A 241 2.89 33.34 17.43
C ASN A 241 1.48 32.74 17.23
N ARG A 242 1.05 31.89 18.16
CA ARG A 242 -0.34 31.42 18.25
C ARG A 242 -1.00 32.11 19.44
N ASP A 243 -1.04 33.44 19.36
CA ASP A 243 -1.74 34.26 20.34
C ASP A 243 -3.27 34.06 20.22
N ASN A 244 -3.84 33.54 21.31
CA ASN A 244 -5.02 34.06 21.98
C ASN A 244 -6.34 34.16 21.18
N ASN A 245 -6.74 33.12 20.44
CA ASN A 245 -8.15 32.95 20.11
C ASN A 245 -8.60 31.50 20.32
N GLU A 246 -9.38 31.28 21.39
CA GLU A 246 -9.94 29.96 21.74
C GLU A 246 -10.93 29.40 20.70
N GLU A 247 -11.35 30.21 19.71
CA GLU A 247 -12.26 29.81 18.63
C GLU A 247 -11.57 29.17 17.40
N THR A 248 -10.24 29.26 17.27
CA THR A 248 -9.47 28.65 16.17
C THR A 248 -8.69 27.40 16.58
N LYS A 249 -9.19 26.64 17.57
CA LYS A 249 -8.81 25.23 17.70
C LYS A 249 -9.09 24.56 16.36
N HIS A 250 -8.03 24.02 15.74
CA HIS A 250 -8.02 23.27 14.49
C HIS A 250 -9.42 22.78 14.06
N ILE A 251 -9.90 23.23 12.90
CA ILE A 251 -11.18 22.80 12.31
C ILE A 251 -11.27 21.25 12.19
N SER A 252 -10.14 20.56 12.31
CA SER A 252 -9.95 19.11 12.15
C SER A 252 -10.56 18.20 13.21
N LYS A 253 -11.00 18.68 14.39
CA LYS A 253 -11.58 17.79 15.42
C LYS A 253 -13.03 18.08 15.78
N LYS A 254 -13.86 18.37 14.78
CA LYS A 254 -15.32 18.33 14.97
C LYS A 254 -15.80 16.89 14.97
N ASP A 255 -16.50 16.50 16.03
CA ASP A 255 -17.09 15.17 16.16
C ASP A 255 -17.91 14.78 14.90
N GLY A 256 -17.58 13.62 14.33
CA GLY A 256 -18.18 13.08 13.11
C GLY A 256 -17.61 13.63 11.79
N VAL A 257 -16.55 14.44 11.82
CA VAL A 257 -15.79 14.88 10.65
C VAL A 257 -14.39 14.25 10.68
N TYR A 258 -13.98 13.64 9.58
CA TYR A 258 -12.66 13.02 9.45
C TYR A 258 -12.07 13.27 8.06
N ASN A 259 -10.75 13.43 7.99
CA ASN A 259 -9.96 13.65 6.79
C ASN A 259 -9.13 12.40 6.47
N ILE A 260 -9.28 11.88 5.25
CA ILE A 260 -8.59 10.68 4.80
C ILE A 260 -7.73 11.05 3.59
N TYR A 261 -6.41 10.89 3.70
CA TYR A 261 -5.50 11.08 2.58
C TYR A 261 -5.43 9.83 1.70
N ILE A 262 -5.66 9.99 0.41
CA ILE A 262 -5.55 8.93 -0.59
C ILE A 262 -4.30 9.17 -1.42
N SER A 263 -3.33 8.27 -1.26
CA SER A 263 -2.05 8.25 -1.98
C SER A 263 -2.06 7.16 -3.05
N GLY A 264 -1.87 7.56 -4.31
CA GLY A 264 -1.67 6.65 -5.44
C GLY A 264 -0.22 6.63 -5.90
N ILE A 265 0.45 5.51 -5.69
CA ILE A 265 1.87 5.31 -5.95
C ILE A 265 2.10 4.84 -7.39
N ASP A 266 3.06 5.47 -8.10
CA ASP A 266 3.42 5.22 -9.49
C ASP A 266 4.31 3.96 -9.63
N VAL A 267 3.77 2.80 -9.26
CA VAL A 267 4.45 1.51 -9.38
C VAL A 267 3.43 0.35 -9.41
N ALA A 268 3.82 -0.78 -10.00
CA ALA A 268 3.09 -2.05 -9.87
C ALA A 268 3.82 -2.99 -8.92
N GLY A 269 3.15 -4.04 -8.43
CA GLY A 269 3.74 -5.06 -7.58
C GLY A 269 3.47 -4.79 -6.10
N ASN A 270 4.50 -4.96 -5.26
CA ASN A 270 4.36 -4.82 -3.80
C ASN A 270 3.93 -3.37 -3.45
N ILE A 271 2.92 -3.24 -2.60
CA ILE A 271 2.46 -1.94 -2.12
C ILE A 271 3.49 -1.32 -1.16
N GLY A 272 4.31 -2.11 -0.46
CA GLY A 272 5.39 -1.61 0.39
C GLY A 272 6.48 -0.85 -0.39
N THR A 273 6.60 -1.08 -1.70
CA THR A 273 7.60 -0.42 -2.55
C THR A 273 7.42 1.10 -2.54
N VAL A 274 8.46 1.83 -2.18
CA VAL A 274 8.48 3.28 -2.19
C VAL A 274 8.68 3.80 -3.61
N SER A 275 7.86 4.78 -4.01
CA SER A 275 7.93 5.48 -5.30
C SER A 275 7.15 6.79 -5.17
N ARG A 276 7.12 7.60 -6.23
CA ARG A 276 6.35 8.85 -6.31
C ARG A 276 4.86 8.63 -6.03
N SER A 277 4.24 9.60 -5.34
CA SER A 277 2.77 9.66 -5.13
C SER A 277 2.16 10.55 -6.21
N ASP A 278 1.64 9.95 -7.27
CA ASP A 278 1.06 10.64 -8.43
C ASP A 278 -0.39 11.09 -8.19
N VAL A 279 -1.07 10.45 -7.25
CA VAL A 279 -2.43 10.82 -6.82
C VAL A 279 -2.35 11.29 -5.38
N ASN A 280 -2.82 12.51 -5.13
CA ASN A 280 -2.83 13.13 -3.81
C ASN A 280 -4.21 13.76 -3.57
N ILE A 281 -5.13 12.97 -3.02
CA ILE A 281 -6.52 13.38 -2.80
C ILE A 281 -6.82 13.36 -1.31
N ILE A 282 -7.37 14.44 -0.76
CA ILE A 282 -7.93 14.46 0.59
C ILE A 282 -9.43 14.26 0.48
N MET A 283 -9.93 13.23 1.16
CA MET A 283 -11.36 12.96 1.31
C MET A 283 -11.81 13.41 2.70
N THR A 284 -12.55 14.51 2.75
CA THR A 284 -13.18 15.00 3.98
C THR A 284 -14.59 14.45 4.08
N VAL A 285 -14.85 13.66 5.11
CA VAL A 285 -16.14 13.01 5.35
C VAL A 285 -16.84 13.69 6.52
N ASN A 286 -18.05 14.19 6.30
CA ASN A 286 -18.93 14.65 7.37
C ASN A 286 -20.09 13.66 7.55
N THR A 287 -20.01 12.86 8.61
CA THR A 287 -20.99 11.82 8.92
C THR A 287 -22.33 12.37 9.42
N LYS A 288 -22.38 13.62 9.90
CA LYS A 288 -23.61 14.29 10.34
C LYS A 288 -24.40 14.80 9.14
N THR A 289 -23.74 15.50 8.21
CA THR A 289 -24.38 16.04 7.00
C THR A 289 -24.47 15.05 5.85
N LYS A 290 -23.84 13.87 5.97
CA LYS A 290 -23.73 12.85 4.91
C LYS A 290 -23.09 13.39 3.63
N LYS A 291 -22.12 14.32 3.77
CA LYS A 291 -21.40 14.91 2.65
C LYS A 291 -19.96 14.44 2.64
N ILE A 292 -19.42 14.26 1.44
CA ILE A 292 -18.01 13.98 1.18
C ILE A 292 -17.50 15.07 0.26
N LEU A 293 -16.34 15.64 0.59
CA LEU A 293 -15.57 16.53 -0.27
C LEU A 293 -14.29 15.81 -0.68
N LEU A 294 -14.01 15.76 -1.97
CA LEU A 294 -12.73 15.31 -2.51
C LEU A 294 -11.93 16.55 -2.92
N THR A 295 -10.71 16.66 -2.42
CA THR A 295 -9.79 17.75 -2.74
C THR A 295 -8.55 17.16 -3.37
N THR A 296 -8.42 17.31 -4.69
CA THR A 296 -7.25 16.85 -5.44
C THR A 296 -6.15 17.92 -5.42
N THR A 297 -4.95 17.56 -4.96
CA THR A 297 -3.76 18.40 -5.08
C THR A 297 -2.90 17.89 -6.23
N PRO A 298 -2.68 18.69 -7.30
CA PRO A 298 -1.91 18.25 -8.46
C PRO A 298 -0.51 17.75 -8.09
N ARG A 299 -0.06 16.68 -8.76
CA ARG A 299 1.21 16.01 -8.44
C ARG A 299 2.44 16.92 -8.56
N ASP A 300 2.37 17.91 -9.45
CA ASP A 300 3.44 18.86 -9.76
C ASP A 300 3.31 20.18 -8.98
N THR A 301 2.43 20.24 -7.96
CA THR A 301 2.31 21.40 -7.07
C THR A 301 3.66 21.67 -6.41
N TYR A 302 4.19 22.88 -6.59
CA TYR A 302 5.50 23.28 -6.08
C TYR A 302 5.38 23.86 -4.67
N LEU A 303 5.89 23.14 -3.67
CA LEU A 303 5.71 23.46 -2.25
C LEU A 303 6.89 22.95 -1.42
N LYS A 304 6.98 23.37 -0.16
CA LYS A 304 8.02 22.88 0.76
C LYS A 304 7.69 21.48 1.24
N ILE A 305 8.64 20.56 1.13
CA ILE A 305 8.50 19.18 1.62
C ILE A 305 9.25 19.03 2.96
N PRO A 306 8.57 18.75 4.07
CA PRO A 306 9.18 18.62 5.39
C PRO A 306 9.95 17.29 5.56
N GLY A 307 10.63 17.15 6.70
CA GLY A 307 11.34 15.91 7.05
C GLY A 307 12.49 15.60 6.09
N LYS A 308 12.44 14.44 5.41
CA LYS A 308 13.46 14.04 4.42
C LYS A 308 13.57 14.97 3.21
N GLY A 309 12.53 15.78 2.94
CA GLY A 309 12.59 16.85 1.93
C GLY A 309 13.30 18.14 2.40
N GLN A 310 13.73 18.19 3.67
CA GLN A 310 14.52 19.29 4.26
C GLN A 310 13.89 20.69 4.11
N ASN A 311 12.56 20.76 4.09
CA ASN A 311 11.78 21.98 3.87
C ASN A 311 12.14 22.71 2.57
N GLN A 312 12.72 22.00 1.59
CA GLN A 312 13.03 22.53 0.28
C GLN A 312 11.80 22.49 -0.63
N TYR A 313 11.76 23.42 -1.58
CA TYR A 313 10.70 23.45 -2.57
C TYR A 313 10.90 22.36 -3.61
N ASP A 314 9.88 21.55 -3.81
CA ASP A 314 9.83 20.51 -4.83
C ASP A 314 8.37 20.20 -5.19
N LYS A 315 8.16 19.37 -6.20
CA LYS A 315 6.83 18.88 -6.58
C LYS A 315 6.28 17.92 -5.52
N LEU A 316 5.00 18.06 -5.19
CA LEU A 316 4.31 17.22 -4.19
C LEU A 316 4.51 15.71 -4.40
N THR A 317 4.58 15.25 -5.65
CA THR A 317 4.74 13.83 -5.97
C THR A 317 6.02 13.21 -5.40
N HIS A 318 7.07 14.01 -5.19
CA HIS A 318 8.32 13.56 -4.57
C HIS A 318 8.20 13.32 -3.06
N ALA A 319 7.21 13.93 -2.40
CA ALA A 319 6.95 13.65 -0.99
C ALA A 319 6.67 12.15 -0.76
N GLY A 320 6.02 11.47 -1.73
CA GLY A 320 5.77 10.03 -1.67
C GLY A 320 7.04 9.17 -1.76
N MET A 321 8.09 9.67 -2.40
CA MET A 321 9.40 8.98 -2.43
C MET A 321 10.05 9.00 -1.05
N TYR A 322 9.80 10.03 -0.25
CA TYR A 322 10.26 10.11 1.13
C TYR A 322 9.37 9.36 2.13
N GLY A 323 8.37 8.63 1.64
CA GLY A 323 7.41 7.88 2.44
C GLY A 323 6.08 8.61 2.63
N VAL A 324 5.03 7.85 2.96
CA VAL A 324 3.65 8.36 3.03
C VAL A 324 3.48 9.47 4.06
N GLN A 325 4.23 9.41 5.16
CA GLN A 325 4.17 10.40 6.24
C GLN A 325 4.72 11.75 5.81
N THR A 326 5.70 11.78 4.91
CA THR A 326 6.19 13.02 4.32
C THR A 326 5.11 13.67 3.46
N SER A 327 4.36 12.90 2.65
CA SER A 327 3.20 13.41 1.92
C SER A 327 2.10 13.94 2.84
N ILE A 328 1.79 13.22 3.92
CA ILE A 328 0.80 13.65 4.92
C ILE A 328 1.23 14.98 5.54
N ALA A 329 2.45 15.07 6.08
CA ALA A 329 2.97 16.29 6.68
C ALA A 329 2.98 17.47 5.70
N THR A 330 3.35 17.22 4.44
CA THR A 330 3.30 18.21 3.36
C THR A 330 1.89 18.79 3.16
N LEU A 331 0.88 17.91 3.07
CA LEU A 331 -0.51 18.33 2.85
C LEU A 331 -1.14 18.98 4.09
N GLN A 332 -0.81 18.50 5.30
CA GLN A 332 -1.20 19.15 6.55
C GLN A 332 -0.63 20.57 6.63
N ASN A 333 0.63 20.78 6.22
CA ASN A 333 1.25 22.09 6.17
C ASN A 333 0.61 23.01 5.11
N LEU A 334 0.26 22.47 3.94
CA LEU A 334 -0.36 23.22 2.85
C LEU A 334 -1.76 23.72 3.24
N TYR A 335 -2.58 22.87 3.85
CA TYR A 335 -3.98 23.16 4.14
C TYR A 335 -4.25 23.57 5.60
N ASP A 336 -3.19 23.64 6.43
CA ASP A 336 -3.26 23.92 7.87
C ASP A 336 -4.34 23.07 8.59
N MET A 337 -4.33 21.77 8.31
CA MET A 337 -5.34 20.82 8.81
C MET A 337 -4.67 19.52 9.29
N ASP A 338 -5.40 18.74 10.09
CA ASP A 338 -4.98 17.38 10.43
C ASP A 338 -5.60 16.36 9.45
N ILE A 339 -4.81 15.35 9.12
CA ILE A 339 -5.23 14.17 8.36
C ILE A 339 -5.35 13.01 9.35
N ASP A 340 -6.56 12.49 9.55
CA ASP A 340 -6.84 11.47 10.56
C ASP A 340 -6.41 10.06 10.12
N TYR A 341 -6.54 9.78 8.82
CA TYR A 341 -6.22 8.48 8.24
C TYR A 341 -5.60 8.63 6.86
N TYR A 342 -4.97 7.58 6.37
CA TYR A 342 -4.56 7.50 4.98
C TYR A 342 -4.87 6.14 4.36
N VAL A 343 -4.98 6.14 3.04
CA VAL A 343 -5.06 4.97 2.19
C VAL A 343 -3.96 5.10 1.16
N ARG A 344 -3.01 4.16 1.18
CA ARG A 344 -1.93 4.08 0.19
C ARG A 344 -2.18 2.89 -0.74
N LEU A 345 -2.19 3.15 -2.05
CA LEU A 345 -2.41 2.13 -3.07
C LEU A 345 -1.49 2.34 -4.27
N ASN A 346 -1.17 1.26 -4.98
CA ASN A 346 -0.41 1.28 -6.22
C ASN A 346 -1.25 0.71 -7.38
N PHE A 347 -0.68 0.50 -8.57
CA PHE A 347 -1.44 -0.01 -9.72
C PHE A 347 -2.06 -1.40 -9.48
N THR A 348 -1.31 -2.30 -8.82
CA THR A 348 -1.79 -3.65 -8.49
C THR A 348 -2.91 -3.60 -7.47
N SER A 349 -2.76 -2.79 -6.42
CA SER A 349 -3.81 -2.53 -5.44
C SER A 349 -5.09 -2.01 -6.08
N PHE A 350 -4.97 -1.01 -6.96
CA PHE A 350 -6.12 -0.42 -7.66
C PHE A 350 -6.88 -1.47 -8.49
N ILE A 351 -6.15 -2.25 -9.30
CA ILE A 351 -6.76 -3.33 -10.11
C ILE A 351 -7.51 -4.32 -9.23
N ASN A 352 -6.90 -4.73 -8.10
CA ASN A 352 -7.51 -5.69 -7.18
C ASN A 352 -8.78 -5.13 -6.53
N ILE A 353 -8.80 -3.85 -6.15
CA ILE A 353 -9.98 -3.20 -5.59
C ILE A 353 -11.12 -3.20 -6.61
N ILE A 354 -10.86 -2.79 -7.85
CA ILE A 354 -11.91 -2.76 -8.89
C ILE A 354 -12.39 -4.19 -9.23
N ASN A 355 -11.49 -5.17 -9.30
CA ASN A 355 -11.88 -6.57 -9.52
C ASN A 355 -12.80 -7.09 -8.41
N LEU A 356 -12.53 -6.72 -7.15
CA LEU A 356 -13.33 -7.14 -6.00
C LEU A 356 -14.71 -6.46 -5.98
N VAL A 357 -14.74 -5.16 -6.26
CA VAL A 357 -15.96 -4.35 -6.30
C VAL A 357 -16.81 -4.66 -7.54
N GLY A 358 -16.19 -5.25 -8.56
CA GLY A 358 -16.76 -5.50 -9.87
C GLY A 358 -16.75 -4.24 -10.74
N ASN A 359 -17.16 -4.40 -12.01
CA ASN A 359 -17.17 -3.29 -12.96
C ASN A 359 -17.93 -2.08 -12.41
N ILE A 360 -17.30 -0.91 -12.57
CA ILE A 360 -17.83 0.38 -12.14
C ILE A 360 -18.39 1.14 -13.34
N GLU A 361 -19.30 2.06 -13.08
CA GLU A 361 -19.90 2.89 -14.11
C GLU A 361 -19.60 4.36 -13.81
N VAL A 362 -19.13 5.08 -14.82
CA VAL A 362 -18.81 6.52 -14.73
C VAL A 362 -19.45 7.26 -15.89
N TYR A 363 -19.71 8.56 -15.69
CA TYR A 363 -20.05 9.46 -16.79
C TYR A 363 -18.78 10.16 -17.28
N ASN A 364 -18.38 9.87 -18.51
CA ASN A 364 -17.20 10.45 -19.15
C ASN A 364 -17.61 11.71 -19.93
N ASP A 365 -16.98 12.85 -19.65
CA ASP A 365 -17.41 14.15 -20.21
C ASP A 365 -16.90 14.39 -21.63
N GLN A 366 -15.81 13.71 -22.00
CA GLN A 366 -15.10 13.87 -23.27
C GLN A 366 -14.64 12.52 -23.81
N ALA A 367 -14.67 12.35 -25.13
CA ALA A 367 -14.13 11.14 -25.73
C ALA A 367 -12.60 11.24 -25.82
N PHE A 368 -11.88 10.19 -25.44
CA PHE A 368 -10.42 10.16 -25.54
C PHE A 368 -9.89 8.75 -25.78
N LYS A 369 -8.64 8.64 -26.23
CA LYS A 369 -7.91 7.37 -26.30
C LYS A 369 -6.86 7.34 -25.21
N ALA A 370 -6.95 6.37 -24.30
CA ALA A 370 -5.98 6.20 -23.24
C ALA A 370 -4.64 5.76 -23.84
N TYR A 371 -3.57 6.51 -23.54
CA TYR A 371 -2.19 6.22 -23.90
C TYR A 371 -1.76 4.86 -23.32
N HIS A 372 -2.06 4.64 -22.03
CA HIS A 372 -1.82 3.36 -21.40
C HIS A 372 -2.96 2.38 -21.71
N GLY A 373 -2.62 1.28 -22.39
CA GLY A 373 -3.58 0.22 -22.74
C GLY A 373 -4.36 0.45 -24.04
N GLY A 374 -4.28 1.65 -24.63
CA GLY A 374 -4.82 1.92 -25.97
C GLY A 374 -6.36 1.93 -26.07
N TYR A 375 -7.06 1.99 -24.94
CA TYR A 375 -8.52 1.92 -24.89
C TYR A 375 -9.17 3.21 -25.40
N ASN A 376 -10.21 3.08 -26.22
CA ASN A 376 -11.08 4.19 -26.58
C ASN A 376 -12.14 4.38 -25.50
N MET A 377 -12.23 5.59 -24.95
CA MET A 377 -13.18 5.98 -23.93
C MET A 377 -14.20 6.93 -24.56
N PRO A 378 -15.41 6.47 -24.93
CA PRO A 378 -16.42 7.33 -25.52
C PRO A 378 -16.97 8.31 -24.47
N LYS A 379 -17.48 9.45 -24.93
CA LYS A 379 -18.26 10.38 -24.11
C LYS A 379 -19.58 9.72 -23.69
N GLY A 380 -20.06 10.04 -22.49
CA GLY A 380 -21.29 9.51 -21.92
C GLY A 380 -21.05 8.44 -20.86
N LYS A 381 -22.08 7.64 -20.58
CA LYS A 381 -22.05 6.62 -19.54
C LYS A 381 -21.23 5.41 -20.01
N ILE A 382 -20.17 5.07 -19.29
CA ILE A 382 -19.28 3.95 -19.64
C ILE A 382 -19.05 3.02 -18.46
N THR A 383 -18.91 1.74 -18.77
CA THR A 383 -18.58 0.69 -17.81
C THR A 383 -17.09 0.37 -17.89
N LEU A 384 -16.42 0.44 -16.74
CA LEU A 384 -14.99 0.21 -16.60
C LEU A 384 -14.75 -1.07 -15.79
N ASP A 385 -14.09 -2.03 -16.42
CA ASP A 385 -13.38 -3.10 -15.71
C ASP A 385 -12.08 -2.56 -15.09
N SER A 386 -11.36 -3.37 -14.34
CA SER A 386 -10.14 -2.94 -13.64
C SER A 386 -9.04 -2.38 -14.54
N LYS A 387 -8.85 -2.93 -15.74
CA LYS A 387 -7.82 -2.47 -16.68
C LYS A 387 -8.23 -1.15 -17.33
N LYS A 388 -9.48 -1.05 -17.79
CA LYS A 388 -10.05 0.19 -18.34
C LYS A 388 -10.08 1.30 -17.30
N ALA A 389 -10.45 0.98 -16.06
CA ALA A 389 -10.45 1.95 -14.96
C ALA A 389 -9.04 2.48 -14.68
N LEU A 390 -8.02 1.63 -14.69
CA LEU A 390 -6.64 2.07 -14.48
C LEU A 390 -6.16 2.96 -15.64
N SER A 391 -6.50 2.62 -16.87
CA SER A 391 -6.21 3.46 -18.04
C SER A 391 -6.95 4.80 -17.99
N PHE A 392 -8.20 4.80 -17.54
CA PHE A 392 -9.04 5.99 -17.42
C PHE A 392 -8.47 7.02 -16.45
N VAL A 393 -7.94 6.59 -15.29
CA VAL A 393 -7.38 7.48 -14.26
C VAL A 393 -5.93 7.91 -14.51
N ARG A 394 -5.25 7.28 -15.48
CA ARG A 394 -3.84 7.59 -15.83
C ARG A 394 -3.71 8.52 -17.02
N GLU A 395 -4.70 8.59 -17.89
CA GLU A 395 -4.64 9.44 -19.07
C GLU A 395 -4.59 10.94 -18.70
N ARG A 396 -3.75 11.70 -19.40
CA ARG A 396 -3.62 13.15 -19.23
C ARG A 396 -3.33 13.90 -20.53
N HIS A 397 -2.66 13.27 -21.49
CA HIS A 397 -2.11 13.97 -22.66
C HIS A 397 -3.16 14.21 -23.74
N HIS A 398 -4.14 13.32 -23.83
CA HIS A 398 -5.26 13.41 -24.78
C HIS A 398 -6.53 13.98 -24.14
N LEU A 399 -6.43 14.60 -22.96
CA LEU A 399 -7.56 15.28 -22.31
C LEU A 399 -7.49 16.78 -22.58
N GLU A 400 -8.64 17.41 -22.78
CA GLU A 400 -8.77 18.85 -23.08
C GLU A 400 -8.04 19.74 -22.06
N ASN A 401 -8.19 19.47 -20.75
CA ASN A 401 -7.53 20.23 -19.69
C ASN A 401 -6.40 19.46 -18.98
N GLY A 402 -5.78 18.50 -19.67
CA GLY A 402 -4.58 17.85 -19.16
C GLY A 402 -4.75 17.15 -17.81
N ASP A 403 -3.85 17.46 -16.87
CA ASP A 403 -3.84 16.88 -15.51
C ASP A 403 -5.08 17.23 -14.68
N TYR A 404 -5.71 18.38 -14.94
CA TYR A 404 -6.91 18.79 -14.22
C TYR A 404 -8.09 17.84 -14.50
N ASP A 405 -8.30 17.47 -15.77
CA ASP A 405 -9.33 16.50 -16.13
C ASP A 405 -8.95 15.08 -15.70
N ARG A 406 -7.65 14.75 -15.64
CA ARG A 406 -7.18 13.50 -15.02
C ARG A 406 -7.60 13.42 -13.54
N GLY A 407 -7.43 14.50 -12.79
CA GLY A 407 -7.90 14.61 -11.40
C GLY A 407 -9.41 14.39 -11.26
N LYS A 408 -10.22 15.04 -12.11
CA LYS A 408 -11.67 14.78 -12.14
C LYS A 408 -12.02 13.34 -12.48
N ASN A 409 -11.29 12.72 -13.40
CA ASN A 409 -11.49 11.31 -13.74
C ASN A 409 -11.17 10.39 -12.56
N GLN A 410 -10.14 10.72 -11.75
CA GLN A 410 -9.84 10.01 -10.50
C GLN A 410 -10.97 10.17 -9.48
N GLU A 411 -11.51 11.39 -9.30
CA GLU A 411 -12.65 11.67 -8.42
C GLU A 411 -13.91 10.89 -8.82
N LYS A 412 -14.22 10.83 -10.13
CA LYS A 412 -15.34 10.03 -10.66
C LYS A 412 -15.21 8.55 -10.36
N VAL A 413 -13.99 8.01 -10.48
CA VAL A 413 -13.73 6.60 -10.15
C VAL A 413 -13.88 6.36 -8.65
N ILE A 414 -13.38 7.25 -7.79
CA ILE A 414 -13.59 7.18 -6.34
C ILE A 414 -15.09 7.20 -6.01
N GLU A 415 -15.84 8.13 -6.60
CA GLU A 415 -17.29 8.22 -6.42
C GLU A 415 -18.00 6.94 -6.86
N ALA A 416 -17.65 6.39 -8.03
CA ALA A 416 -18.25 5.18 -8.56
C ALA A 416 -17.94 3.96 -7.67
N VAL A 417 -16.73 3.84 -7.14
CA VAL A 417 -16.35 2.80 -6.18
C VAL A 417 -17.15 2.94 -4.88
N ILE A 418 -17.24 4.14 -4.31
CA ILE A 418 -18.04 4.41 -3.11
C ILE A 418 -19.51 4.05 -3.35
N LYS A 419 -20.09 4.47 -4.48
CA LYS A 419 -21.46 4.14 -4.88
C LYS A 419 -21.65 2.64 -5.03
N LYS A 420 -20.72 1.92 -5.64
CA LYS A 420 -20.81 0.47 -5.83
C LYS A 420 -20.79 -0.25 -4.48
N ILE A 421 -19.86 0.11 -3.59
CA ILE A 421 -19.76 -0.45 -2.24
C ILE A 421 -21.05 -0.14 -1.44
N ALA A 422 -21.56 1.10 -1.53
CA ALA A 422 -22.80 1.48 -0.87
C ALA A 422 -24.04 0.78 -1.44
N ASN A 423 -24.09 0.51 -2.76
CA ASN A 423 -25.22 -0.14 -3.42
C ASN A 423 -25.22 -1.67 -3.30
N ILE A 424 -24.06 -2.32 -3.12
CA ILE A 424 -24.00 -3.74 -2.71
C ILE A 424 -24.85 -3.98 -1.46
N ARG A 425 -24.97 -2.96 -0.61
CA ARG A 425 -25.81 -2.96 0.60
C ARG A 425 -27.31 -2.75 0.35
N LYS A 426 -27.74 -2.35 -0.85
CA LYS A 426 -29.15 -2.07 -1.17
C LYS A 426 -29.88 -3.30 -1.74
N TYR A 427 -29.12 -4.32 -2.15
CA TYR A 427 -29.63 -5.57 -2.73
C TYR A 427 -29.41 -6.81 -1.83
N ASN A 428 -28.91 -6.59 -0.61
CA ASN A 428 -28.94 -7.52 0.52
C ASN A 428 -29.71 -6.84 1.67
#